data_AF-A0A3L7TE22-F1
#
_entry.id   AF-A0A3L7TE22-F1
#
_cell.length_a   1.000
_cell.length_b   1.000
_cell.length_c   1.000
_cell.angle_alpha   90.00
_cell.angle_beta   90.00
_cell.angle_gamma   90.00
#
_symmetry.space_group_name_H-M   'P 1'
#
loop_
_entity.id
_entity.type
_entity.pdbx_description
1 polymer ?
#
loop_
_entity_poly.entity_id
_entity_poly.type
_entity_poly.pdbx_seq_one_letter_code
_entity_poly.pdbx_strand_id
1 'polypeptide(L)'
;ILDFTGDGKPDIFVGNDSQSNYLFEEKAPLQFNENGLRSGVALNGEGIAQATMGIAIADVDGNGRPDIFTSNFSSDVNTLHLNLDGSNFDDRSNQFGVASPSRPLVGWASGFYDFDNDGDEDLLTVNGHTYPQASKALTDSEFQQPPLLMERRGARFERVANAGALPGDARVDRTALFADLDQDGDIDVIVGGIGHALRVYRNDCISPATPAKNWIEVIPSDLRKGIGNRHAVGALITARASLLEASEPTILTQRRWIWGGGPYMSNNAPEVHFGFPANVQQVDLELRWPDGVIETKKAVPLGQRLRWTRMDSI
;
A
#
# COMPACT_ATOMS: atom_id res chain seq x y z
N ILE A 1 -2.38 11.21 -3.67
CA ILE A 1 -3.21 12.28 -3.06
C ILE A 1 -3.77 11.76 -1.76
N LEU A 2 -3.31 12.30 -0.64
CA LEU A 2 -3.67 11.90 0.71
C LEU A 2 -3.34 13.04 1.67
N ASP A 3 -3.97 13.10 2.85
CA ASP A 3 -3.56 13.99 3.93
C ASP A 3 -2.30 13.42 4.62
N PHE A 4 -1.12 13.84 4.16
CA PHE A 4 0.17 13.40 4.72
C PHE A 4 0.52 14.18 5.98
N THR A 5 0.06 15.43 6.09
CA THR A 5 0.35 16.28 7.24
C THR A 5 -0.55 16.01 8.44
N GLY A 6 -1.72 15.41 8.23
CA GLY A 6 -2.74 15.18 9.25
C GLY A 6 -3.56 16.42 9.57
N ASP A 7 -3.52 17.46 8.72
CA ASP A 7 -4.23 18.73 8.93
C ASP A 7 -5.66 18.73 8.35
N GLY A 8 -6.09 17.59 7.77
CA GLY A 8 -7.41 17.40 7.18
C GLY A 8 -7.51 17.88 5.73
N LYS A 9 -6.40 18.24 5.08
CA LYS A 9 -6.38 18.68 3.68
C LYS A 9 -5.65 17.69 2.78
N PRO A 10 -6.04 17.58 1.50
CA PRO A 10 -5.34 16.72 0.55
C PRO A 10 -3.97 17.28 0.18
N ASP A 11 -2.93 16.48 0.39
CA ASP A 11 -1.59 16.72 -0.12
C ASP A 11 -1.32 15.85 -1.37
N ILE A 12 -0.35 16.26 -2.18
CA ILE A 12 0.01 15.57 -3.43
C ILE A 12 1.49 15.20 -3.39
N PHE A 13 1.77 13.91 -3.25
CA PHE A 13 3.10 13.35 -3.51
C PHE A 13 3.26 13.05 -5.00
N VAL A 14 4.38 13.48 -5.59
CA VAL A 14 4.74 13.24 -7.00
C VAL A 14 6.11 12.58 -7.05
N GLY A 15 6.12 11.33 -7.53
CA GLY A 15 7.33 10.62 -7.87
C GLY A 15 7.90 11.11 -9.21
N ASN A 16 9.20 11.39 -9.27
CA ASN A 16 9.88 11.83 -10.48
C ASN A 16 10.97 10.84 -10.90
N ASP A 17 11.16 10.71 -12.21
CA ASP A 17 12.28 9.95 -12.78
C ASP A 17 13.56 10.81 -12.77
N SER A 18 14.59 10.32 -12.08
CA SER A 18 15.94 10.89 -12.01
C SER A 18 15.98 12.34 -11.47
N GLN A 19 14.96 12.74 -10.69
CA GLN A 19 14.85 14.05 -10.05
C GLN A 19 14.29 13.90 -8.63
N SER A 20 14.41 14.95 -7.81
CA SER A 20 13.77 15.03 -6.50
C SER A 20 12.27 14.76 -6.62
N ASN A 21 11.72 13.92 -5.73
CA ASN A 21 10.28 13.81 -5.56
C ASN A 21 9.71 15.11 -4.95
N TYR A 22 8.44 15.37 -5.19
CA TYR A 22 7.75 16.54 -4.65
C TYR A 22 6.67 16.14 -3.66
N LEU A 23 6.51 16.93 -2.61
CA LEU A 23 5.36 16.88 -1.72
C LEU A 23 4.70 18.25 -1.72
N PHE A 24 3.55 18.35 -2.37
CA PHE A 24 2.74 19.55 -2.44
C PHE A 24 1.71 19.53 -1.30
N GLU A 25 1.93 20.37 -0.30
CA GLU A 25 1.04 20.49 0.86
C GLU A 25 -0.02 21.56 0.62
N GLU A 26 -1.29 21.25 0.82
CA GLU A 26 -2.36 22.23 0.61
C GLU A 26 -2.42 23.24 1.77
N LYS A 27 -2.31 24.55 1.46
CA LYS A 27 -2.42 25.62 2.46
C LYS A 27 -3.78 26.29 2.46
N ALA A 28 -4.41 26.34 1.30
CA ALA A 28 -5.79 26.78 1.07
C ALA A 28 -6.32 26.04 -0.17
N PRO A 29 -7.63 26.01 -0.43
CA PRO A 29 -8.20 25.25 -1.55
C PRO A 29 -7.47 25.50 -2.88
N LEU A 30 -6.90 24.43 -3.44
CA LEU A 30 -6.11 24.41 -4.68
C LEU A 30 -4.84 25.27 -4.66
N GLN A 31 -4.33 25.63 -3.48
CA GLN A 31 -3.09 26.38 -3.29
C GLN A 31 -2.10 25.51 -2.52
N PHE A 32 -1.02 25.13 -3.20
CA PHE A 32 -0.05 24.18 -2.71
C PHE A 32 1.32 24.82 -2.51
N ASN A 33 2.00 24.41 -1.44
CA ASN A 33 3.42 24.66 -1.25
C ASN A 33 4.19 23.37 -1.51
N GLU A 34 5.19 23.42 -2.37
CA GLU A 34 6.17 22.32 -2.51
C GLU A 34 7.07 22.31 -1.26
N ASN A 35 7.15 21.16 -0.58
CA ASN A 35 7.88 20.98 0.67
C ASN A 35 8.66 19.66 0.72
N GLY A 36 8.87 18.97 -0.41
CA GLY A 36 9.49 17.64 -0.48
C GLY A 36 10.91 17.60 0.07
N LEU A 37 11.76 18.57 -0.32
CA LEU A 37 13.14 18.63 0.19
C LEU A 37 13.19 18.94 1.69
N ARG A 38 12.36 19.87 2.15
CA ARG A 38 12.34 20.31 3.54
C ARG A 38 11.73 19.26 4.47
N SER A 39 10.76 18.48 3.98
CA SER A 39 10.17 17.36 4.72
C SER A 39 11.04 16.11 4.69
N GLY A 40 12.05 16.01 3.82
CA GLY A 40 12.95 14.86 3.75
C GLY A 40 12.48 13.72 2.83
N VAL A 41 11.30 13.83 2.20
CA VAL A 41 10.74 12.79 1.32
C VAL A 41 11.22 12.88 -0.13
N ALA A 42 11.84 14.00 -0.52
CA ALA A 42 12.26 14.24 -1.90
C ALA A 42 13.39 13.34 -2.40
N LEU A 43 14.23 12.84 -1.50
CA LEU A 43 15.50 12.16 -1.79
C LEU A 43 15.62 10.91 -0.91
N ASN A 44 16.50 9.99 -1.26
CA ASN A 44 16.84 8.88 -0.35
C ASN A 44 17.67 9.38 0.87
N GLY A 45 17.96 8.47 1.81
CA GLY A 45 18.71 8.77 3.04
C GLY A 45 20.16 9.26 2.83
N GLU A 46 20.69 9.14 1.61
CA GLU A 46 22.00 9.66 1.22
C GLU A 46 21.92 11.04 0.55
N GLY A 47 20.71 11.61 0.42
CA GLY A 47 20.46 12.87 -0.26
C GLY A 47 20.54 12.77 -1.79
N ILE A 48 20.31 11.59 -2.35
CA ILE A 48 20.38 11.32 -3.78
C ILE A 48 18.97 11.22 -4.35
N ALA A 49 18.74 11.89 -5.49
CA ALA A 49 17.51 11.76 -6.24
C ALA A 49 17.43 10.36 -6.85
N GLN A 50 16.25 9.75 -6.81
CA GLN A 50 16.03 8.41 -7.33
C GLN A 50 15.13 8.47 -8.57
N ALA A 51 15.11 7.40 -9.35
CA ALA A 51 14.20 7.25 -10.48
C ALA A 51 12.87 6.63 -10.05
N THR A 52 11.99 7.43 -9.42
CA THR A 52 10.71 6.95 -8.90
C THR A 52 9.75 6.60 -10.02
N MET A 53 9.22 5.37 -9.98
CA MET A 53 8.35 4.80 -11.01
C MET A 53 7.02 4.27 -10.47
N GLY A 54 6.96 3.98 -9.18
CA GLY A 54 5.76 3.51 -8.48
C GLY A 54 5.69 4.03 -7.06
N ILE A 55 4.47 4.10 -6.51
CA ILE A 55 4.18 4.62 -5.17
C ILE A 55 3.22 3.65 -4.49
N ALA A 56 3.50 3.32 -3.23
CA ALA A 56 2.59 2.61 -2.33
C ALA A 56 2.57 3.30 -0.96
N ILE A 57 1.44 3.20 -0.24
CA ILE A 57 1.18 3.90 1.03
C ILE A 57 0.68 2.90 2.08
N ALA A 58 1.22 2.94 3.29
CA ALA A 58 0.81 2.11 4.43
C ALA A 58 1.21 2.77 5.78
N ASP A 59 0.81 2.18 6.90
CA ASP A 59 1.23 2.54 8.28
C ASP A 59 2.24 1.49 8.76
N VAL A 60 3.45 1.48 8.20
CA VAL A 60 4.36 0.32 8.35
C VAL A 60 4.99 0.23 9.74
N ASP A 61 5.08 1.35 10.46
CA ASP A 61 5.60 1.41 11.83
C ASP A 61 4.48 1.49 12.89
N GLY A 62 3.22 1.55 12.46
CA GLY A 62 2.04 1.60 13.33
C GLY A 62 1.82 2.94 14.03
N ASN A 63 2.55 4.00 13.67
CA ASN A 63 2.48 5.30 14.32
C ASN A 63 1.20 6.08 13.98
N GLY A 64 0.42 5.59 13.02
CA GLY A 64 -0.85 6.18 12.64
C GLY A 64 -0.79 7.21 11.52
N ARG A 65 0.33 7.26 10.79
CA ARG A 65 0.58 8.21 9.70
C ARG A 65 0.90 7.44 8.42
N PRO A 66 0.56 8.01 7.26
CA PRO A 66 0.85 7.37 5.99
C PRO A 66 2.33 7.49 5.64
N ASP A 67 3.01 6.35 5.59
CA ASP A 67 4.36 6.18 5.09
C ASP A 67 4.35 6.06 3.56
N ILE A 68 5.46 6.41 2.92
CA ILE A 68 5.58 6.41 1.46
C ILE A 68 6.66 5.42 1.05
N PHE A 69 6.26 4.43 0.26
CA PHE A 69 7.17 3.56 -0.46
C PHE A 69 7.28 4.00 -1.91
N THR A 70 8.50 4.05 -2.44
CA THR A 70 8.75 4.26 -3.86
C THR A 70 9.54 3.11 -4.46
N SER A 71 9.11 2.67 -5.64
CA SER A 71 9.92 1.76 -6.46
C SER A 71 10.75 2.54 -7.47
N ASN A 72 11.99 2.11 -7.66
CA ASN A 72 12.99 2.85 -8.41
C ASN A 72 13.64 2.03 -9.53
N PHE A 73 14.53 2.69 -10.27
CA PHE A 73 15.32 2.07 -11.34
C PHE A 73 16.44 1.18 -10.78
N SER A 74 17.00 0.30 -11.63
CA SER A 74 18.12 -0.56 -11.23
C SER A 74 19.35 0.25 -10.83
N SER A 75 20.08 -0.20 -9.82
CA SER A 75 21.20 0.50 -9.14
C SER A 75 20.79 1.56 -8.12
N ASP A 76 19.57 2.10 -8.21
CA ASP A 76 18.90 2.74 -7.07
C ASP A 76 18.35 1.65 -6.14
N VAL A 77 17.85 2.04 -4.97
CA VAL A 77 17.08 1.15 -4.09
C VAL A 77 15.65 1.62 -4.04
N ASN A 78 14.69 0.70 -3.87
CA ASN A 78 13.34 1.12 -3.50
C ASN A 78 13.39 1.79 -2.13
N THR A 79 12.74 2.95 -1.99
CA THR A 79 12.78 3.71 -0.74
C THR A 79 11.53 3.53 0.10
N LEU A 80 11.68 3.48 1.42
CA LEU A 80 10.59 3.52 2.39
C LEU A 80 10.82 4.70 3.34
N HIS A 81 10.05 5.76 3.13
CA HIS A 81 10.06 6.97 3.92
C HIS A 81 8.97 6.92 4.98
N LEU A 82 9.38 6.83 6.24
CA LEU A 82 8.44 6.87 7.37
C LEU A 82 8.01 8.29 7.65
N ASN A 83 6.71 8.51 7.81
CA ASN A 83 6.15 9.78 8.21
C ASN A 83 6.18 9.91 9.73
N LEU A 84 7.13 10.70 10.25
CA LEU A 84 7.38 10.75 11.70
C LEU A 84 6.30 11.57 12.44
N ASP A 85 5.87 12.68 11.86
CA ASP A 85 5.06 13.67 12.56
C ASP A 85 4.09 14.47 11.68
N GLY A 86 3.99 14.16 10.39
CA GLY A 86 3.22 14.91 9.39
C GLY A 86 3.99 16.10 8.81
N SER A 87 5.26 16.27 9.12
CA SER A 87 6.12 17.33 8.56
C SER A 87 7.50 16.83 8.16
N ASN A 88 7.96 15.73 8.78
CA ASN A 88 9.26 15.13 8.53
C ASN A 88 9.11 13.66 8.15
N PHE A 89 9.84 13.26 7.12
CA PHE A 89 9.99 11.91 6.64
C PHE A 89 11.43 11.45 6.81
N ASP A 90 11.60 10.17 7.14
CA ASP A 90 12.91 9.56 7.34
C ASP A 90 13.03 8.30 6.48
N ASP A 91 14.10 8.20 5.69
CA ASP A 91 14.36 7.02 4.87
C ASP A 91 14.84 5.86 5.76
N ARG A 92 13.98 4.85 5.92
CA ARG A 92 14.26 3.63 6.69
C ARG A 92 14.37 2.39 5.83
N SER A 93 14.71 2.54 4.56
CA SER A 93 14.75 1.45 3.57
C SER A 93 15.67 0.30 3.99
N ASN A 94 16.85 0.61 4.53
CA ASN A 94 17.80 -0.39 5.03
C ASN A 94 17.31 -1.06 6.32
N GLN A 95 16.75 -0.28 7.24
CA GLN A 95 16.24 -0.78 8.52
C GLN A 95 15.11 -1.79 8.30
N PHE A 96 14.16 -1.44 7.44
CA PHE A 96 13.03 -2.29 7.08
C PHE A 96 13.37 -3.35 6.03
N GLY A 97 14.59 -3.37 5.48
CA GLY A 97 15.05 -4.45 4.61
C GLY A 97 14.61 -4.39 3.14
N VAL A 98 13.93 -3.32 2.72
CA VAL A 98 13.44 -3.17 1.33
C VAL A 98 14.53 -2.73 0.34
N ALA A 99 15.65 -2.19 0.83
CA ALA A 99 16.69 -1.62 -0.03
C ALA A 99 17.50 -2.67 -0.82
N SER A 100 18.16 -3.60 -0.13
CA SER A 100 19.07 -4.54 -0.79
C SER A 100 18.40 -5.49 -1.79
N PRO A 101 17.21 -6.07 -1.52
CA PRO A 101 16.54 -6.97 -2.46
C PRO A 101 16.05 -6.28 -3.74
N SER A 102 15.79 -4.97 -3.69
CA SER A 102 15.27 -4.20 -4.82
C SER A 102 16.35 -3.64 -5.74
N ARG A 103 17.59 -3.47 -5.26
CA ARG A 103 18.70 -2.86 -6.01
C ARG A 103 18.92 -3.36 -7.45
N PRO A 104 18.83 -4.67 -7.77
CA PRO A 104 19.04 -5.15 -9.14
C PRO A 104 17.80 -5.01 -10.04
N LEU A 105 16.67 -4.50 -9.53
CA LEU A 105 15.37 -4.49 -10.20
C LEU A 105 15.00 -3.08 -10.67
N VAL A 106 14.17 -3.00 -11.70
CA VAL A 106 13.47 -1.79 -12.14
C VAL A 106 12.01 -1.98 -11.75
N GLY A 107 11.62 -1.39 -10.63
CA GLY A 107 10.28 -1.55 -10.07
C GLY A 107 9.28 -0.59 -10.67
N TRP A 108 8.05 -1.05 -10.89
CA TRP A 108 6.93 -0.24 -11.39
C TRP A 108 5.77 -0.25 -10.39
N ALA A 109 4.64 -0.88 -10.69
CA ALA A 109 3.55 -0.97 -9.73
C ALA A 109 3.98 -1.66 -8.43
N SER A 110 3.63 -1.05 -7.30
CA SER A 110 3.85 -1.58 -5.96
C SER A 110 2.59 -1.43 -5.11
N GLY A 111 2.43 -2.28 -4.09
CA GLY A 111 1.29 -2.23 -3.19
C GLY A 111 1.59 -2.90 -1.85
N PHE A 112 0.99 -2.35 -0.79
CA PHE A 112 0.96 -2.94 0.54
C PHE A 112 -0.37 -3.65 0.76
N TYR A 113 -0.34 -4.96 1.01
CA TYR A 113 -1.51 -5.80 1.22
C TYR A 113 -1.15 -6.97 2.12
N ASP A 114 -2.09 -7.40 2.96
CA ASP A 114 -1.95 -8.59 3.81
C ASP A 114 -2.25 -9.83 2.97
N PHE A 115 -1.22 -10.45 2.35
CA PHE A 115 -1.44 -11.54 1.40
C PHE A 115 -1.67 -12.88 2.10
N ASP A 116 -1.17 -13.07 3.32
CA ASP A 116 -1.35 -14.32 4.06
C ASP A 116 -2.40 -14.23 5.19
N ASN A 117 -3.06 -13.07 5.31
CA ASN A 117 -4.14 -12.78 6.26
C ASN A 117 -3.68 -12.85 7.73
N ASP A 118 -2.43 -12.54 8.03
CA ASP A 118 -1.86 -12.64 9.38
C ASP A 118 -2.05 -11.37 10.24
N GLY A 119 -2.48 -10.27 9.62
CA GLY A 119 -2.79 -9.01 10.27
C GLY A 119 -1.75 -7.90 10.09
N ASP A 120 -0.73 -8.10 9.27
CA ASP A 120 0.13 -7.01 8.77
C ASP A 120 0.23 -6.97 7.23
N GLU A 121 0.70 -5.84 6.69
CA GLU A 121 0.78 -5.66 5.23
C GLU A 121 2.15 -6.08 4.70
N ASP A 122 2.15 -6.98 3.73
CA ASP A 122 3.29 -7.33 2.89
C ASP A 122 3.48 -6.34 1.75
N LEU A 123 4.62 -6.45 1.08
CA LEU A 123 4.98 -5.58 -0.03
C LEU A 123 5.21 -6.37 -1.31
N LEU A 124 4.39 -6.10 -2.34
CA LEU A 124 4.64 -6.58 -3.69
C LEU A 124 5.09 -5.43 -4.59
N THR A 125 6.17 -5.64 -5.34
CA THR A 125 6.57 -4.80 -6.48
C THR A 125 6.68 -5.65 -7.74
N VAL A 126 6.03 -5.23 -8.83
CA VAL A 126 6.24 -5.85 -10.16
C VAL A 126 7.37 -5.12 -10.89
N ASN A 127 8.17 -5.89 -11.63
CA ASN A 127 9.44 -5.41 -12.17
C ASN A 127 9.57 -5.67 -13.67
N GLY A 128 10.46 -4.93 -14.31
CA GLY A 128 10.83 -5.15 -15.69
C GLY A 128 11.64 -4.00 -16.24
N HIS A 129 12.81 -4.27 -16.80
CA HIS A 129 13.69 -3.20 -17.23
C HIS A 129 13.10 -2.37 -18.39
N THR A 130 13.46 -1.09 -18.46
CA THR A 130 13.10 -0.20 -19.56
C THR A 130 13.88 -0.48 -20.85
N TYR A 131 15.08 -1.05 -20.75
CA TYR A 131 16.02 -1.19 -21.86
C TYR A 131 16.08 -2.65 -22.35
N PRO A 132 15.64 -2.96 -23.58
CA PRO A 132 15.69 -4.33 -24.12
C PRO A 132 17.10 -4.94 -24.17
N GLN A 133 18.13 -4.11 -24.23
CA GLN A 133 19.54 -4.52 -24.22
C GLN A 133 20.10 -4.78 -22.81
N ALA A 134 19.31 -4.55 -21.75
CA ALA A 134 19.75 -4.79 -20.38
C ALA A 134 20.07 -6.27 -20.14
N SER A 135 21.19 -6.51 -19.49
CA SER A 135 21.62 -7.83 -19.02
C SER A 135 22.50 -7.66 -17.80
N LYS A 136 22.62 -8.69 -16.96
CA LYS A 136 23.54 -8.67 -15.81
C LYS A 136 24.97 -8.26 -16.18
N ALA A 137 25.44 -8.66 -17.36
CA ALA A 137 26.80 -8.34 -17.81
C ALA A 137 27.00 -6.87 -18.21
N LEU A 138 25.94 -6.17 -18.64
CA LEU A 138 26.02 -4.80 -19.17
C LEU A 138 25.55 -3.74 -18.17
N THR A 139 24.51 -4.05 -17.39
CA THR A 139 23.77 -3.08 -16.57
C THR A 139 23.48 -3.59 -15.15
N ASP A 140 24.06 -4.73 -14.74
CA ASP A 140 23.79 -5.39 -13.45
C ASP A 140 22.30 -5.74 -13.24
N SER A 141 21.53 -5.81 -14.33
CA SER A 141 20.08 -5.98 -14.30
C SER A 141 19.57 -6.63 -15.59
N GLU A 142 18.70 -7.62 -15.47
CA GLU A 142 18.12 -8.32 -16.63
C GLU A 142 16.94 -7.54 -17.23
N PHE A 143 16.69 -7.67 -18.53
CA PHE A 143 15.51 -7.07 -19.17
C PHE A 143 14.18 -7.59 -18.59
N GLN A 144 14.06 -8.92 -18.51
CA GLN A 144 12.95 -9.60 -17.86
C GLN A 144 13.29 -9.84 -16.39
N GLN A 145 12.39 -9.44 -15.49
CA GLN A 145 12.62 -9.46 -14.05
C GLN A 145 11.43 -10.11 -13.33
N PRO A 146 11.69 -10.92 -12.29
CA PRO A 146 10.60 -11.47 -11.49
C PRO A 146 9.96 -10.36 -10.65
N PRO A 147 8.68 -10.49 -10.25
CA PRO A 147 8.15 -9.66 -9.19
C PRO A 147 8.89 -9.91 -7.87
N LEU A 148 8.86 -8.92 -6.98
CA LEU A 148 9.46 -8.96 -5.66
C LEU A 148 8.33 -8.91 -4.63
N LEU A 149 7.98 -10.07 -4.08
CA LEU A 149 7.12 -10.18 -2.91
C LEU A 149 8.00 -10.22 -1.66
N MET A 150 7.65 -9.39 -0.67
CA MET A 150 8.33 -9.34 0.62
C MET A 150 7.31 -9.42 1.74
N GLU A 151 7.50 -10.44 2.57
CA GLU A 151 6.74 -10.74 3.79
C GLU A 151 7.12 -9.76 4.89
N ARG A 152 6.17 -9.23 5.64
CA ARG A 152 6.49 -8.45 6.84
C ARG A 152 6.73 -9.37 8.04
N ARG A 153 7.90 -9.24 8.66
CA ARG A 153 8.32 -9.99 9.85
C ARG A 153 8.75 -9.05 10.95
N GLY A 154 7.81 -8.71 11.82
CA GLY A 154 8.00 -7.70 12.85
C GLY A 154 8.24 -6.34 12.22
N ALA A 155 9.44 -5.79 12.35
CA ALA A 155 9.79 -4.46 11.83
C ALA A 155 10.52 -4.49 10.46
N ARG A 156 10.61 -5.66 9.81
CA ARG A 156 11.36 -5.81 8.56
C ARG A 156 10.54 -6.54 7.51
N PHE A 157 10.89 -6.32 6.25
CA PHE A 157 10.41 -7.04 5.10
C PHE A 157 11.47 -8.06 4.66
N GLU A 158 11.05 -9.31 4.47
CA GLU A 158 11.87 -10.42 4.03
C GLU A 158 11.37 -10.94 2.68
N ARG A 159 12.28 -11.11 1.72
CA ARG A 159 11.92 -11.63 0.40
C ARG A 159 11.28 -13.02 0.51
N VAL A 160 10.10 -13.18 -0.08
CA VAL A 160 9.46 -14.48 -0.23
C VAL A 160 10.09 -15.21 -1.41
N ALA A 161 10.76 -16.33 -1.13
CA ALA A 161 11.40 -17.13 -2.16
C ALA A 161 10.40 -17.99 -2.95
N ASN A 162 9.35 -18.48 -2.29
CA ASN A 162 8.35 -19.40 -2.85
C ASN A 162 6.93 -18.93 -2.48
N ALA A 163 6.32 -18.10 -3.33
CA ALA A 163 4.94 -17.62 -3.20
C ALA A 163 4.02 -18.25 -4.25
N GLY A 164 4.19 -19.56 -4.47
CA GLY A 164 3.45 -20.29 -5.49
C GLY A 164 3.71 -19.76 -6.90
N ALA A 165 2.65 -19.27 -7.57
CA ALA A 165 2.68 -18.87 -8.97
C ALA A 165 3.30 -17.48 -9.22
N LEU A 166 3.30 -16.58 -8.22
CA LEU A 166 3.66 -15.18 -8.39
C LEU A 166 5.18 -14.91 -8.62
N PRO A 167 6.14 -15.55 -7.91
CA PRO A 167 7.56 -15.14 -7.97
C PRO A 167 8.39 -15.83 -9.06
N GLY A 168 7.82 -16.76 -9.83
CA GLY A 168 8.59 -17.65 -10.71
C GLY A 168 8.98 -17.06 -12.07
N ASP A 169 8.13 -16.22 -12.66
CA ASP A 169 8.26 -15.84 -14.07
C ASP A 169 8.85 -14.44 -14.24
N ALA A 170 10.10 -14.36 -14.69
CA ALA A 170 10.71 -13.10 -15.08
C ALA A 170 10.04 -12.52 -16.33
N ARG A 171 9.52 -11.28 -16.25
CA ARG A 171 8.82 -10.60 -17.35
C ARG A 171 9.12 -9.09 -17.37
N VAL A 172 8.49 -8.39 -18.30
CA VAL A 172 8.63 -6.93 -18.47
C VAL A 172 7.36 -6.27 -17.95
N ASP A 173 7.14 -6.38 -16.64
CA ASP A 173 5.89 -5.98 -16.01
C ASP A 173 5.91 -4.48 -15.70
N ARG A 174 4.71 -3.87 -15.68
CA ARG A 174 4.53 -2.43 -15.55
C ARG A 174 3.46 -2.09 -14.53
N THR A 175 2.35 -2.80 -14.58
CA THR A 175 1.17 -2.45 -13.81
C THR A 175 0.70 -3.65 -13.00
N ALA A 176 0.10 -3.35 -11.85
CA ALA A 176 -0.56 -4.31 -11.01
C ALA A 176 -1.89 -3.73 -10.50
N LEU A 177 -2.85 -4.60 -10.22
CA LEU A 177 -4.08 -4.30 -9.47
C LEU A 177 -4.22 -5.34 -8.38
N PHE A 178 -4.73 -4.91 -7.24
CA PHE A 178 -4.87 -5.73 -6.05
C PHE A 178 -6.32 -5.66 -5.60
N ALA A 179 -6.98 -6.81 -5.51
CA ALA A 179 -8.38 -6.92 -5.10
C ALA A 179 -8.71 -8.37 -4.75
N ASP A 180 -9.70 -8.56 -3.89
CA ASP A 180 -10.33 -9.87 -3.66
C ASP A 180 -11.31 -10.16 -4.83
N LEU A 181 -10.85 -10.86 -5.87
CA LEU A 181 -11.60 -10.99 -7.13
C LEU A 181 -12.71 -12.01 -7.05
N ASP A 182 -12.51 -13.09 -6.29
CA ASP A 182 -13.50 -14.15 -6.10
C ASP A 182 -14.28 -14.06 -4.77
N GLN A 183 -13.98 -13.05 -3.96
CA GLN A 183 -14.72 -12.63 -2.76
C GLN A 183 -14.63 -13.62 -1.61
N ASP A 184 -13.46 -14.25 -1.44
CA ASP A 184 -13.19 -15.21 -0.38
C ASP A 184 -12.38 -14.62 0.79
N GLY A 185 -11.85 -13.41 0.62
CA GLY A 185 -11.19 -12.62 1.65
C GLY A 185 -9.67 -12.63 1.62
N ASP A 186 -9.05 -13.19 0.59
CA ASP A 186 -7.65 -12.95 0.32
C ASP A 186 -7.44 -12.04 -0.89
N ILE A 187 -6.26 -11.43 -0.98
CA ILE A 187 -5.97 -10.44 -2.02
C ILE A 187 -5.33 -11.12 -3.22
N ASP A 188 -6.02 -11.06 -4.36
CA ASP A 188 -5.52 -11.46 -5.66
C ASP A 188 -4.73 -10.34 -6.34
N VAL A 189 -3.98 -10.72 -7.38
CA VAL A 189 -3.17 -9.78 -8.17
C VAL A 189 -3.43 -9.93 -9.65
N ILE A 190 -3.75 -8.82 -10.34
CA ILE A 190 -3.74 -8.75 -11.80
C ILE A 190 -2.46 -8.02 -12.23
N VAL A 191 -1.63 -8.64 -13.07
CA VAL A 191 -0.38 -8.05 -13.56
C VAL A 191 -0.40 -7.86 -15.08
N GLY A 192 -0.02 -6.66 -15.51
CA GLY A 192 0.17 -6.30 -16.91
C GLY A 192 1.64 -6.00 -17.24
N GLY A 193 2.10 -6.51 -18.38
CA GLY A 193 3.45 -6.30 -18.89
C GLY A 193 3.46 -5.97 -20.38
N ILE A 194 4.56 -5.38 -20.85
CA ILE A 194 4.70 -4.94 -22.25
C ILE A 194 4.63 -6.15 -23.18
N GLY A 195 3.72 -6.13 -24.15
CA GLY A 195 3.63 -7.17 -25.19
C GLY A 195 3.07 -8.51 -24.68
N HIS A 196 2.47 -8.55 -23.50
CA HIS A 196 1.90 -9.76 -22.89
C HIS A 196 0.43 -9.56 -22.53
N ALA A 197 -0.32 -10.67 -22.47
CA ALA A 197 -1.66 -10.66 -21.92
C ALA A 197 -1.63 -10.31 -20.43
N LEU A 198 -2.74 -9.75 -19.93
CA LEU A 198 -2.96 -9.64 -18.49
C LEU A 198 -2.93 -11.03 -17.86
N ARG A 199 -2.27 -11.13 -16.71
CA ARG A 199 -2.25 -12.35 -15.89
C ARG A 199 -3.01 -12.08 -14.62
N VAL A 200 -3.82 -13.05 -14.21
CA VAL A 200 -4.50 -13.05 -12.91
C VAL A 200 -3.81 -14.10 -12.06
N TYR A 201 -3.33 -13.69 -10.90
CA TYR A 201 -2.77 -14.53 -9.87
C TYR A 201 -3.80 -14.59 -8.77
N ARG A 202 -4.47 -15.74 -8.67
CA ARG A 202 -5.39 -15.99 -7.58
C ARG A 202 -4.59 -16.38 -6.35
N ASN A 203 -4.82 -15.69 -5.24
CA ASN A 203 -4.31 -16.12 -3.95
C ASN A 203 -5.22 -17.25 -3.41
N ASP A 204 -4.63 -18.19 -2.70
CA ASP A 204 -5.37 -19.35 -2.17
C ASP A 204 -4.97 -19.55 -0.70
N CYS A 205 -4.67 -18.45 0.00
CA CYS A 205 -4.35 -18.50 1.43
C CYS A 205 -5.63 -18.83 2.20
N ILE A 206 -6.77 -18.29 1.75
CA ILE A 206 -8.10 -18.75 2.12
C ILE A 206 -8.58 -19.70 1.02
N SER A 207 -9.07 -20.88 1.43
CA SER A 207 -9.63 -21.84 0.47
C SER A 207 -10.59 -22.79 1.18
N PRO A 208 -11.36 -23.63 0.45
CA PRO A 208 -12.11 -24.71 1.08
C PRO A 208 -11.24 -25.67 1.90
N ALA A 209 -9.93 -25.77 1.61
CA ALA A 209 -8.98 -26.58 2.37
C ALA A 209 -8.43 -25.84 3.61
N THR A 210 -8.35 -24.51 3.57
CA THR A 210 -7.87 -23.61 4.63
C THR A 210 -8.89 -22.48 4.89
N PRO A 211 -10.12 -22.81 5.32
CA PRO A 211 -11.15 -21.79 5.46
C PRO A 211 -10.82 -20.88 6.64
N ALA A 212 -10.67 -19.58 6.37
CA ALA A 212 -10.59 -18.55 7.39
C ALA A 212 -11.69 -17.52 7.14
N LYS A 213 -12.20 -16.94 8.21
CA LYS A 213 -13.13 -15.81 8.14
C LYS A 213 -12.57 -14.59 8.86
N ASN A 214 -11.28 -14.56 9.17
CA ASN A 214 -10.68 -13.54 10.01
C ASN A 214 -10.28 -12.33 9.17
N TRP A 215 -11.22 -11.80 8.40
CA TRP A 215 -10.98 -10.67 7.52
C TRP A 215 -12.22 -9.77 7.46
N ILE A 216 -12.03 -8.49 7.13
CA ILE A 216 -13.11 -7.56 6.79
C ILE A 216 -12.62 -6.70 5.63
N GLU A 217 -13.40 -6.63 4.56
CA GLU A 217 -13.24 -5.61 3.54
C GLU A 217 -14.22 -4.46 3.81
N VAL A 218 -13.79 -3.21 3.80
CA VAL A 218 -14.69 -2.05 3.97
C VAL A 218 -14.67 -1.14 2.76
N ILE A 219 -15.87 -0.80 2.31
CA ILE A 219 -16.14 -0.04 1.09
C ILE A 219 -16.89 1.25 1.48
N PRO A 220 -16.18 2.35 1.75
CA PRO A 220 -16.82 3.62 2.09
C PRO A 220 -17.46 4.27 0.85
N SER A 221 -18.65 4.85 1.01
CA SER A 221 -19.31 5.62 -0.04
C SER A 221 -20.07 6.81 0.52
N ASP A 222 -19.83 8.00 -0.03
CA ASP A 222 -20.57 9.21 0.31
C ASP A 222 -21.61 9.52 -0.76
N LEU A 223 -22.89 9.40 -0.38
CA LEU A 223 -24.03 9.62 -1.26
C LEU A 223 -24.75 10.94 -0.99
N ARG A 224 -24.24 11.79 -0.09
CA ARG A 224 -24.80 13.12 0.20
C ARG A 224 -24.97 13.94 -1.08
N LYS A 225 -26.04 14.74 -1.14
CA LYS A 225 -26.34 15.54 -2.32
C LYS A 225 -25.25 16.59 -2.55
N GLY A 226 -24.71 16.64 -3.77
CA GLY A 226 -23.70 17.62 -4.17
C GLY A 226 -22.26 17.26 -3.78
N ILE A 227 -22.01 16.11 -3.15
CA ILE A 227 -20.65 15.66 -2.87
C ILE A 227 -19.95 15.23 -4.15
N GLY A 228 -18.77 15.80 -4.42
CA GLY A 228 -17.92 15.41 -5.55
C GLY A 228 -17.11 14.14 -5.28
N ASN A 229 -16.76 13.89 -4.01
CA ASN A 229 -15.93 12.78 -3.58
C ASN A 229 -16.77 11.60 -3.07
N ARG A 230 -17.43 10.88 -3.99
CA ARG A 230 -18.32 9.75 -3.65
C ARG A 230 -17.61 8.50 -3.16
N HIS A 231 -16.32 8.38 -3.48
CA HIS A 231 -15.47 7.25 -3.11
C HIS A 231 -14.71 7.48 -1.80
N ALA A 232 -14.97 8.60 -1.11
CA ALA A 232 -14.32 8.93 0.16
C ALA A 232 -12.77 8.99 0.08
N VAL A 233 -12.20 9.45 -1.04
CA VAL A 233 -10.76 9.65 -1.17
C VAL A 233 -10.27 10.63 -0.09
N GLY A 234 -9.26 10.24 0.67
CA GLY A 234 -8.79 10.91 1.88
C GLY A 234 -9.31 10.29 3.19
N ALA A 235 -10.23 9.33 3.12
CA ALA A 235 -10.73 8.65 4.32
C ALA A 235 -9.65 7.78 4.97
N LEU A 236 -9.68 7.73 6.30
CA LEU A 236 -8.89 6.82 7.13
C LEU A 236 -9.83 5.83 7.82
N ILE A 237 -9.56 4.54 7.65
CA ILE A 237 -10.24 3.45 8.34
C ILE A 237 -9.25 2.85 9.33
N THR A 238 -9.65 2.82 10.60
CA THR A 238 -8.88 2.18 11.68
C THR A 238 -9.64 0.96 12.18
N ALA A 239 -9.02 -0.21 12.12
CA ALA A 239 -9.51 -1.42 12.75
C ALA A 239 -8.78 -1.65 14.07
N ARG A 240 -9.54 -1.91 15.14
CA ARG A 240 -9.00 -2.29 16.45
C ARG A 240 -9.52 -3.68 16.78
N ALA A 241 -8.64 -4.67 16.74
CA ALA A 241 -8.94 -6.07 16.94
C ALA A 241 -8.46 -6.53 18.33
N SER A 242 -9.37 -7.02 19.16
CA SER A 242 -9.03 -7.69 20.41
C SER A 242 -8.60 -9.12 20.12
N LEU A 243 -7.40 -9.49 20.55
CA LEU A 243 -6.83 -10.83 20.36
C LEU A 243 -6.86 -11.62 21.67
N LEU A 244 -7.18 -12.91 21.57
CA LEU A 244 -7.08 -13.84 22.69
C LEU A 244 -5.64 -14.34 22.81
N GLU A 245 -4.97 -13.95 23.89
CA GLU A 245 -3.61 -14.37 24.24
C GLU A 245 -3.64 -15.19 25.55
N ALA A 246 -2.59 -15.98 25.78
CA ALA A 246 -2.52 -16.87 26.95
C ALA A 246 -2.42 -16.11 28.29
N SER A 247 -1.95 -14.86 28.29
CA SER A 247 -1.71 -14.09 29.50
C SER A 247 -2.64 -12.89 29.68
N GLU A 248 -2.81 -12.04 28.66
CA GLU A 248 -3.61 -10.80 28.72
C GLU A 248 -4.09 -10.43 27.31
N PRO A 249 -5.35 -9.97 27.11
CA PRO A 249 -5.82 -9.53 25.82
C PRO A 249 -4.96 -8.40 25.23
N THR A 250 -4.56 -8.53 23.97
CA THR A 250 -3.86 -7.48 23.22
C THR A 250 -4.78 -6.84 22.19
N ILE A 251 -4.47 -5.59 21.81
CA ILE A 251 -5.18 -4.88 20.74
C ILE A 251 -4.24 -4.73 19.55
N LEU A 252 -4.58 -5.40 18.44
CA LEU A 252 -3.98 -5.12 17.15
C LEU A 252 -4.70 -3.92 16.53
N THR A 253 -3.94 -2.88 16.16
CA THR A 253 -4.48 -1.71 15.45
C THR A 253 -3.93 -1.70 14.04
N GLN A 254 -4.81 -1.70 13.05
CA GLN A 254 -4.47 -1.56 11.65
C GLN A 254 -5.11 -0.30 11.08
N ARG A 255 -4.45 0.34 10.11
CA ARG A 255 -4.94 1.55 9.45
C ARG A 255 -4.81 1.43 7.95
N ARG A 256 -5.85 1.87 7.26
CA ARG A 256 -5.90 1.90 5.79
C ARG A 256 -6.48 3.22 5.34
N TRP A 257 -5.93 3.75 4.26
CA TRP A 257 -6.43 4.98 3.64
C TRP A 257 -7.05 4.68 2.29
N ILE A 258 -8.15 5.36 1.99
CA ILE A 258 -8.56 5.52 0.59
C ILE A 258 -7.76 6.70 0.04
N TRP A 259 -6.75 6.43 -0.78
CA TRP A 259 -5.90 7.49 -1.34
C TRP A 259 -6.13 7.63 -2.84
N GLY A 260 -5.91 8.84 -3.35
CA GLY A 260 -6.08 9.15 -4.77
C GLY A 260 -4.79 8.88 -5.53
N GLY A 261 -4.90 8.16 -6.65
CA GLY A 261 -3.75 7.63 -7.39
C GLY A 261 -3.84 6.11 -7.42
N GLY A 262 -2.75 5.46 -7.80
CA GLY A 262 -2.69 4.00 -7.84
C GLY A 262 -1.35 3.54 -8.36
N PRO A 263 -1.17 2.22 -8.50
CA PRO A 263 0.02 1.66 -9.12
C PRO A 263 0.15 2.15 -10.58
N TYR A 264 1.34 2.02 -11.16
CA TYR A 264 1.65 2.60 -12.47
C TYR A 264 0.64 2.17 -13.55
N MET A 265 0.01 3.16 -14.23
CA MET A 265 -1.04 2.97 -15.25
C MET A 265 -2.26 2.14 -14.81
N SER A 266 -2.53 2.05 -13.51
CA SER A 266 -3.73 1.43 -12.94
C SER A 266 -4.28 2.25 -11.77
N ASN A 267 -5.43 1.83 -11.23
CA ASN A 267 -6.03 2.45 -10.06
C ASN A 267 -6.78 1.37 -9.28
N ASN A 268 -6.66 1.40 -7.95
CA ASN A 268 -7.34 0.44 -7.09
C ASN A 268 -8.80 0.85 -6.86
N ALA A 269 -9.66 -0.12 -6.59
CA ALA A 269 -11.01 0.18 -6.14
C ALA A 269 -10.97 0.93 -4.79
N PRO A 270 -11.97 1.77 -4.47
CA PRO A 270 -12.03 2.50 -3.20
C PRO A 270 -12.52 1.58 -2.07
N GLU A 271 -11.77 0.52 -1.82
CA GLU A 271 -12.00 -0.48 -0.79
C GLU A 271 -10.68 -0.79 -0.08
N VAL A 272 -10.78 -1.22 1.17
CA VAL A 272 -9.63 -1.57 2.00
C VAL A 272 -9.89 -2.90 2.68
N HIS A 273 -8.86 -3.74 2.70
CA HIS A 273 -8.88 -5.05 3.33
C HIS A 273 -8.13 -5.03 4.65
N PHE A 274 -8.68 -5.75 5.62
CA PHE A 274 -8.08 -6.05 6.91
C PHE A 274 -8.11 -7.55 7.11
N GLY A 275 -6.94 -8.21 7.13
CA GLY A 275 -6.77 -9.56 7.66
C GLY A 275 -6.51 -9.52 9.16
N PHE A 276 -6.74 -10.63 9.85
CA PHE A 276 -6.57 -10.74 11.29
C PHE A 276 -6.05 -12.14 11.67
N PRO A 277 -5.19 -12.23 12.69
CA PRO A 277 -4.69 -13.51 13.15
C PRO A 277 -5.82 -14.37 13.71
N ALA A 278 -5.60 -15.70 13.72
CA ALA A 278 -6.62 -16.68 14.06
C ALA A 278 -7.22 -16.56 15.48
N ASN A 279 -6.55 -15.85 16.38
CA ASN A 279 -6.99 -15.61 17.76
C ASN A 279 -7.85 -14.36 17.94
N VAL A 280 -8.21 -13.65 16.86
CA VAL A 280 -9.11 -12.49 16.92
C VAL A 280 -10.47 -12.85 17.57
N GLN A 281 -10.94 -12.00 18.47
CA GLN A 281 -12.22 -12.17 19.19
C GLN A 281 -13.27 -11.16 18.77
N GLN A 282 -12.86 -9.89 18.62
CA GLN A 282 -13.76 -8.79 18.31
C GLN A 282 -13.00 -7.73 17.53
N VAL A 283 -13.66 -7.15 16.52
CA VAL A 283 -13.14 -6.00 15.77
C VAL A 283 -14.08 -4.81 15.91
N ASP A 284 -13.51 -3.67 16.25
CA ASP A 284 -14.17 -2.37 16.15
C ASP A 284 -13.57 -1.59 14.98
N LEU A 285 -14.43 -0.93 14.20
CA LEU A 285 -14.00 -0.07 13.10
C LEU A 285 -14.32 1.39 13.38
N GLU A 286 -13.40 2.27 13.00
CA GLU A 286 -13.57 3.72 12.99
C GLU A 286 -13.27 4.24 11.59
N LEU A 287 -14.21 4.98 11.01
CA LEU A 287 -14.07 5.64 9.71
C LEU A 287 -14.03 7.14 9.94
N ARG A 288 -12.89 7.77 9.63
CA ARG A 288 -12.75 9.22 9.51
C ARG A 288 -12.94 9.60 8.05
N TRP A 289 -14.04 10.28 7.76
CA TRP A 289 -14.36 10.79 6.43
C TRP A 289 -13.41 11.92 6.02
N PRO A 290 -13.29 12.24 4.72
CA PRO A 290 -12.42 13.32 4.23
C PRO A 290 -12.79 14.71 4.78
N ASP A 291 -14.04 14.92 5.19
CA ASP A 291 -14.48 16.17 5.82
C ASP A 291 -14.27 16.19 7.36
N GLY A 292 -13.56 15.21 7.90
CA GLY A 292 -13.21 15.11 9.31
C GLY A 292 -14.27 14.47 10.21
N VAL A 293 -15.47 14.17 9.69
CA VAL A 293 -16.50 13.46 10.47
C VAL A 293 -16.04 12.04 10.78
N ILE A 294 -16.27 11.58 12.00
CA ILE A 294 -15.90 10.24 12.47
C ILE A 294 -17.15 9.43 12.75
N GLU A 295 -17.19 8.21 12.23
CA GLU A 295 -18.21 7.21 12.55
C GLU A 295 -17.53 5.94 13.10
N THR A 296 -18.22 5.24 14.01
CA THR A 296 -17.71 4.01 14.60
C THR A 296 -18.71 2.88 14.50
N LYS A 297 -18.21 1.65 14.32
CA LYS A 297 -18.97 0.40 14.41
C LYS A 297 -18.26 -0.52 15.39
N LYS A 298 -18.99 -0.99 16.40
CA LYS A 298 -18.49 -1.89 17.44
C LYS A 298 -18.84 -3.33 17.10
N ALA A 299 -17.98 -4.27 17.47
CA ALA A 299 -18.18 -5.71 17.31
C ALA A 299 -18.64 -6.09 15.89
N VAL A 300 -17.90 -5.63 14.89
CA VAL A 300 -18.17 -5.89 13.48
C VAL A 300 -17.94 -7.38 13.18
N PRO A 301 -18.92 -8.09 12.59
CA PRO A 301 -18.72 -9.47 12.18
C PRO A 301 -17.53 -9.61 11.21
N LEU A 302 -16.79 -10.71 11.32
CA LEU A 302 -15.70 -11.04 10.41
C LEU A 302 -16.23 -11.83 9.18
N GLY A 303 -15.40 -11.96 8.16
CA GLY A 303 -15.66 -12.74 6.95
C GLY A 303 -16.70 -12.08 6.05
N GLN A 304 -16.64 -10.75 5.92
CA GLN A 304 -17.63 -9.98 5.18
C GLN A 304 -17.06 -8.75 4.49
N ARG A 305 -17.78 -8.35 3.45
CA ARG A 305 -17.65 -7.06 2.77
C ARG A 305 -18.62 -6.05 3.38
N LEU A 306 -18.11 -5.08 4.11
CA LEU A 306 -18.89 -4.04 4.78
C LEU A 306 -18.99 -2.79 3.90
N ARG A 307 -20.18 -2.55 3.31
CA ARG A 307 -20.48 -1.26 2.68
C ARG A 307 -20.80 -0.21 3.76
N TRP A 308 -19.99 0.84 3.82
CA TRP A 308 -20.16 1.93 4.79
C TRP A 308 -20.63 3.19 4.06
N THR A 309 -21.95 3.39 4.02
CA THR A 309 -22.55 4.49 3.25
C THR A 309 -22.93 5.66 4.15
N ARG A 310 -22.50 6.86 3.78
CA ARG A 310 -22.97 8.12 4.37
C ARG A 310 -24.00 8.78 3.48
N MET A 311 -25.11 9.20 4.09
CA MET A 311 -26.22 9.87 3.43
C MET A 311 -26.50 11.19 4.13
N ASP A 312 -27.29 12.06 3.49
CA ASP A 312 -27.77 13.28 4.14
C ASP A 312 -28.62 12.90 5.36
N SER A 313 -28.42 13.61 6.47
CA SER A 313 -29.32 13.51 7.63
C SER A 313 -30.71 13.98 7.19
N ILE A 314 -31.73 13.14 7.43
CA ILE A 314 -33.15 13.43 7.15
C ILE A 314 -33.62 14.63 7.97
#